data_AF-A0A0R2F5K1-F1
#
_entry.id   AF-A0A0R2F5K1-F1
#
_cell.length_a   1.000
_cell.length_b   1.000
_cell.length_c   1.000
_cell.angle_alpha   90.00
_cell.angle_beta   90.00
_cell.angle_gamma   90.00
#
_symmetry.space_group_name_H-M   'P 1'
#
loop_
_entity.id
_entity.type
_entity.pdbx_description
1 polymer ?
#
loop_
_entity_poly.entity_id
_entity_poly.type
_entity_poly.pdbx_seq_one_letter_code
_entity_poly.pdbx_strand_id
1 'polypeptide(L)'
;MKDSRLPREGDFITIKSYKHDGSLHRTWRDTMVLKTSENAIIGLNDHTLVTEDDGRRWVTREPAIVYFHRKYWFNIVAMIRDNGVSYYCNLASPFVLDKEALKYVDYDLDVKVFPDGEKRLLDTDEYELHKAQWHYPADIDFIVKEHVKILVDWINKHQGPFSDEYIDLWYRRYLEIKRRSDR
;
A
#
# COMPACT_ATOMS: atom_id res chain seq x y z
N MET A 1 28.07 -9.70 -10.41
CA MET A 1 26.71 -9.52 -9.85
C MET A 1 26.58 -8.07 -9.41
N LYS A 2 25.83 -7.24 -10.16
CA LYS A 2 25.67 -5.81 -9.84
C LYS A 2 24.61 -5.64 -8.76
N ASP A 3 25.12 -5.27 -7.58
CA ASP A 3 24.48 -4.79 -6.36
C ASP A 3 23.10 -4.17 -6.63
N SER A 4 22.03 -4.83 -6.20
CA SER A 4 20.68 -4.23 -6.22
C SER A 4 20.53 -3.34 -5.00
N ARG A 5 21.00 -2.09 -5.12
CA ARG A 5 20.84 -1.14 -4.03
C ARG A 5 19.35 -0.87 -3.80
N LEU A 6 18.92 -0.96 -2.55
CA LEU A 6 17.58 -0.52 -2.14
C LEU A 6 17.33 0.92 -2.59
N PRO A 7 16.08 1.28 -2.95
CA PRO A 7 15.73 2.63 -3.36
C PRO A 7 15.97 3.58 -2.20
N ARG A 8 16.50 4.75 -2.51
CA ARG A 8 16.73 5.81 -1.53
C ARG A 8 15.58 6.80 -1.53
N GLU A 9 15.59 7.65 -0.51
CA GLU A 9 14.76 8.85 -0.48
C GLU A 9 14.89 9.66 -1.78
N GLY A 10 13.76 10.04 -2.35
CA GLY A 10 13.65 10.77 -3.62
C GLY A 10 13.72 9.91 -4.88
N ASP A 11 14.16 8.64 -4.79
CA ASP A 11 14.07 7.72 -5.92
C ASP A 11 12.59 7.40 -6.20
N PHE A 12 12.24 7.18 -7.47
CA PHE A 12 10.91 6.76 -7.88
C PHE A 12 10.88 5.25 -8.14
N ILE A 13 9.82 4.59 -7.67
CA ILE A 13 9.60 3.16 -7.87
C ILE A 13 8.25 2.90 -8.51
N THR A 14 8.16 1.77 -9.23
CA THR A 14 6.89 1.20 -9.66
C THR A 14 6.39 0.23 -8.60
N ILE A 15 5.08 0.23 -8.36
CA ILE A 15 4.39 -0.75 -7.51
C ILE A 15 3.52 -1.63 -8.40
N LYS A 16 3.56 -2.94 -8.19
CA LYS A 16 2.72 -3.93 -8.86
C LYS A 16 2.01 -4.81 -7.85
N SER A 17 0.69 -4.91 -7.96
CA SER A 17 -0.11 -5.91 -7.27
C SER A 17 -0.38 -7.08 -8.20
N TYR A 18 -0.41 -8.28 -7.64
CA TYR A 18 -0.75 -9.52 -8.32
C TYR A 18 -1.89 -10.21 -7.58
N LYS A 19 -2.66 -11.05 -8.24
CA LYS A 19 -3.57 -11.98 -7.55
C LYS A 19 -2.85 -13.29 -7.24
N HIS A 20 -3.49 -14.16 -6.45
CA HIS A 20 -2.87 -15.39 -5.95
C HIS A 20 -2.43 -16.34 -7.07
N ASP A 21 -3.14 -16.35 -8.20
CA ASP A 21 -2.78 -17.14 -9.39
C ASP A 21 -1.58 -16.59 -10.16
N GLY A 22 -0.99 -15.49 -9.70
CA GLY A 22 0.17 -14.83 -10.31
C GLY A 22 -0.18 -13.87 -11.43
N SER A 23 -1.47 -13.65 -11.73
CA SER A 23 -1.89 -12.63 -12.69
C SER A 23 -1.58 -11.22 -12.16
N LEU A 24 -1.19 -10.31 -13.06
CA LEU A 24 -0.98 -8.91 -12.73
C LEU A 24 -2.32 -8.24 -12.51
N HIS A 25 -2.54 -7.63 -11.35
CA HIS A 25 -3.79 -6.96 -11.01
C HIS A 25 -3.74 -5.45 -11.31
N ARG A 26 -2.73 -4.75 -10.81
CA ARG A 26 -2.62 -3.30 -11.00
C ARG A 26 -1.18 -2.82 -10.89
N THR A 27 -0.84 -1.81 -11.68
CA THR A 27 0.46 -1.14 -11.64
C THR A 27 0.30 0.34 -11.31
N TRP A 28 1.02 0.84 -10.31
CA TRP A 28 1.17 2.26 -10.01
C TRP A 28 2.58 2.69 -10.40
N ARG A 29 2.68 3.75 -11.22
CA ARG A 29 3.97 4.30 -11.64
C ARG A 29 4.35 5.53 -10.83
N ASP A 30 5.65 5.73 -10.68
CA ASP A 30 6.21 6.96 -10.11
C ASP A 30 5.78 7.22 -8.65
N THR A 31 5.81 6.19 -7.81
CA THR A 31 5.77 6.38 -6.34
C THR A 31 7.12 6.92 -5.88
N MET A 32 7.13 8.12 -5.27
CA MET A 32 8.34 8.67 -4.67
C MET A 32 8.64 7.97 -3.35
N VAL A 33 9.86 7.45 -3.17
CA VAL A 33 10.29 6.87 -1.90
C VAL A 33 10.64 7.98 -0.91
N LEU A 34 10.02 7.95 0.28
CA LEU A 34 10.31 8.86 1.38
C LEU A 34 11.27 8.24 2.40
N LYS A 35 11.19 6.92 2.60
CA LYS A 35 12.12 6.19 3.45
C LYS A 35 12.15 4.72 3.08
N THR A 36 13.36 4.17 3.13
CA THR A 36 13.60 2.72 3.08
C THR A 36 14.30 2.30 4.36
N SER A 37 13.84 1.21 4.95
CA SER A 37 14.46 0.53 6.09
C SER A 37 14.56 -0.96 5.79
N GLU A 38 15.14 -1.74 6.70
CA GLU A 38 15.20 -3.19 6.57
C GLU A 38 13.82 -3.83 6.34
N ASN A 39 12.82 -3.36 7.10
CA ASN A 39 11.49 -3.99 7.14
C ASN A 39 10.40 -3.18 6.45
N ALA A 40 10.61 -1.90 6.13
CA ALA A 40 9.56 -1.01 5.66
C ALA A 40 9.99 -0.10 4.51
N ILE A 41 9.05 0.17 3.60
CA ILE A 41 9.14 1.24 2.61
C ILE A 41 7.96 2.18 2.82
N ILE A 42 8.28 3.46 2.89
CA ILE A 42 7.31 4.57 2.96
C ILE A 42 7.47 5.35 1.66
N GLY A 43 6.40 5.47 0.91
CA GLY A 43 6.36 6.22 -0.33
C GLY A 43 5.23 7.23 -0.34
N LEU A 44 5.19 8.04 -1.39
CA LEU A 44 4.08 8.92 -1.67
C LEU A 44 3.71 8.87 -3.16
N ASN A 45 2.43 8.68 -3.41
CA ASN A 45 1.80 8.85 -4.71
C ASN A 45 1.22 10.25 -4.79
N ASP A 46 1.54 11.00 -5.85
CA ASP A 46 0.94 12.29 -6.16
C ASP A 46 0.71 12.34 -7.67
N HIS A 47 -0.54 12.37 -8.10
CA HIS A 47 -0.90 12.28 -9.52
C HIS A 47 -0.25 11.07 -10.23
N THR A 48 -0.22 9.93 -9.54
CA THR A 48 0.35 8.66 -10.01
C THR A 48 -0.53 8.01 -11.07
N LEU A 49 0.10 7.56 -12.16
CA LEU A 49 -0.55 6.79 -13.22
C LEU A 49 -0.76 5.34 -12.80
N VAL A 50 -2.02 4.93 -12.81
CA VAL A 50 -2.49 3.58 -12.51
C VAL A 50 -2.88 2.86 -13.79
N THR A 51 -2.44 1.61 -13.94
CA THR A 51 -2.87 0.71 -15.02
C THR A 51 -3.51 -0.52 -14.39
N GLU A 52 -4.78 -0.78 -14.72
CA GLU A 52 -5.52 -1.98 -14.33
C GLU A 52 -5.07 -3.19 -15.18
N ASP A 53 -5.44 -4.38 -14.74
CA ASP A 53 -5.22 -5.67 -15.42
C ASP A 53 -5.81 -5.71 -16.84
N ASP A 54 -6.99 -5.11 -17.02
CA ASP A 54 -7.66 -4.96 -18.32
C ASP A 54 -7.05 -3.88 -19.23
N GLY A 55 -5.99 -3.21 -18.77
CA GLY A 55 -5.27 -2.18 -19.51
C GLY A 55 -5.87 -0.78 -19.41
N ARG A 56 -7.00 -0.58 -18.71
CA ARG A 56 -7.51 0.77 -18.40
C ARG A 56 -6.48 1.56 -17.62
N ARG A 57 -6.44 2.87 -17.89
CA ARG A 57 -5.49 3.79 -17.26
C ARG A 57 -6.20 5.00 -16.69
N TRP A 58 -5.82 5.37 -15.47
CA TRP A 58 -6.31 6.57 -14.79
C TRP A 58 -5.23 7.13 -13.87
N VAL A 59 -5.41 8.35 -13.41
CA VAL A 59 -4.44 9.06 -12.57
C VAL A 59 -5.09 9.35 -11.21
N THR A 60 -4.37 9.06 -10.13
CA THR A 60 -4.83 9.40 -8.77
C THR A 60 -4.95 10.91 -8.63
N ARG A 61 -5.95 11.40 -7.90
CA ARG A 61 -6.14 12.86 -7.73
C ARG A 61 -5.40 13.40 -6.52
N GLU A 62 -5.56 12.72 -5.40
CA GLU A 62 -5.07 13.19 -4.11
C GLU A 62 -3.70 12.59 -3.79
N PRO A 63 -2.82 13.34 -3.09
CA PRO A 63 -1.60 12.77 -2.57
C PRO A 63 -1.91 11.68 -1.54
N ALA A 64 -1.19 10.56 -1.62
CA ALA A 64 -1.38 9.43 -0.73
C ALA A 64 -0.05 8.87 -0.25
N ILE A 65 0.12 8.79 1.08
CA ILE A 65 1.24 8.08 1.68
C ILE A 65 0.96 6.59 1.56
N VAL A 66 1.92 5.84 1.03
CA VAL A 66 1.86 4.38 0.93
C VAL A 66 2.87 3.75 1.89
N TYR A 67 2.42 2.76 2.63
CA TYR A 67 3.21 2.05 3.64
C TYR A 67 3.22 0.55 3.37
N PHE A 68 4.42 0.00 3.23
CA PHE A 68 4.66 -1.43 3.04
C PHE A 68 5.58 -1.96 4.14
N HIS A 69 5.30 -3.15 4.65
CA HIS A 69 6.11 -3.78 5.68
C HIS A 69 6.34 -5.28 5.41
N ARG A 70 7.53 -5.78 5.73
CA ARG A 70 7.91 -7.19 5.49
C ARG A 70 7.31 -8.19 6.48
N LYS A 71 6.85 -7.71 7.63
CA LYS A 71 6.31 -8.56 8.71
C LYS A 71 4.78 -8.54 8.81
N TYR A 72 4.12 -7.70 8.00
CA TYR A 72 2.66 -7.56 8.05
C TYR A 72 2.06 -7.95 6.72
N TRP A 73 0.94 -8.67 6.77
CA TRP A 73 0.14 -9.05 5.60
C TRP A 73 -0.90 -7.99 5.25
N PHE A 74 -0.45 -6.73 5.24
CA PHE A 74 -1.22 -5.62 4.71
C PHE A 74 -0.28 -4.50 4.25
N ASN A 75 -0.77 -3.71 3.30
CA ASN A 75 -0.20 -2.40 2.99
C ASN A 75 -1.26 -1.32 3.23
N ILE A 76 -0.83 -0.10 3.52
CA ILE A 76 -1.73 1.01 3.90
C ILE A 76 -1.52 2.16 2.93
N VAL A 77 -2.63 2.69 2.42
CA VAL A 77 -2.70 3.89 1.58
C VAL A 77 -3.48 4.96 2.34
N ALA A 78 -2.77 5.96 2.87
CA ALA A 78 -3.35 7.10 3.56
C ALA A 78 -3.52 8.26 2.58
N MET A 79 -4.74 8.46 2.09
CA MET A 79 -5.08 9.54 1.15
C MET A 79 -5.37 10.83 1.92
N ILE A 80 -4.63 11.87 1.62
CA ILE A 80 -4.69 13.16 2.30
C ILE A 80 -5.66 14.05 1.53
N ARG A 81 -6.69 14.57 2.20
CA ARG A 81 -7.73 15.44 1.64
C ARG A 81 -8.02 16.60 2.58
N ASP A 82 -8.66 17.64 2.06
CA ASP A 82 -9.07 18.82 2.84
C ASP A 82 -10.02 18.49 3.99
N ASN A 83 -10.83 17.44 3.85
CA ASN A 83 -11.79 17.00 4.87
C ASN A 83 -11.24 15.92 5.81
N GLY A 84 -9.92 15.69 5.80
CA GLY A 84 -9.23 14.72 6.63
C GLY A 84 -8.68 13.53 5.85
N VAL A 85 -7.96 12.66 6.56
CA VAL A 85 -7.27 11.51 5.96
C VAL A 85 -8.24 10.34 5.87
N SER A 86 -8.26 9.67 4.72
CA SER A 86 -8.95 8.40 4.56
C SER A 86 -7.96 7.31 4.23
N TYR A 87 -8.21 6.11 4.73
CA TYR A 87 -7.28 4.99 4.62
C TYR A 87 -7.91 3.86 3.83
N TYR A 88 -7.15 3.31 2.88
CA TYR A 88 -7.38 1.98 2.33
C TYR A 88 -6.25 1.07 2.79
N CYS A 89 -6.61 -0.07 3.36
CA CYS A 89 -5.66 -1.05 3.84
C CYS A 89 -5.92 -2.36 3.12
N ASN A 90 -5.03 -2.73 2.20
CA ASN A 90 -5.18 -3.95 1.43
C ASN A 90 -4.55 -5.10 2.21
N LEU A 91 -5.33 -6.14 2.51
CA LEU A 91 -4.78 -7.38 3.04
C LEU A 91 -4.02 -8.06 1.90
N ALA A 92 -2.71 -8.15 2.07
CA ALA A 92 -1.79 -8.44 0.99
C ALA A 92 -0.57 -9.17 1.52
N SER A 93 0.12 -9.95 0.69
CA SER A 93 1.39 -10.52 1.10
C SER A 93 2.39 -9.43 1.49
N PRO A 94 3.38 -9.74 2.35
CA PRO A 94 4.55 -8.90 2.49
C PRO A 94 5.18 -8.59 1.14
N PHE A 95 5.69 -7.38 0.98
CA PHE A 95 6.24 -6.96 -0.30
C PHE A 95 7.58 -7.65 -0.59
N VAL A 96 7.81 -7.93 -1.87
CA VAL A 96 9.13 -8.20 -2.43
C VAL A 96 9.57 -7.01 -3.26
N LEU A 97 10.88 -6.80 -3.37
CA LEU A 97 11.44 -5.69 -4.11
C LEU A 97 12.58 -6.20 -4.98
N ASP A 98 12.49 -5.93 -6.27
CA ASP A 98 13.54 -6.20 -7.24
C ASP A 98 13.85 -4.94 -8.06
N LYS A 99 14.58 -5.11 -9.17
CA LYS A 99 14.99 -3.99 -10.04
C LYS A 99 13.83 -3.40 -10.84
N GLU A 100 12.71 -4.10 -10.96
CA GLU A 100 11.57 -3.67 -11.75
C GLU A 100 10.55 -2.93 -10.90
N ALA A 101 10.20 -3.48 -9.74
CA ALA A 101 9.10 -2.96 -8.93
C ALA A 101 9.13 -3.46 -7.48
N LEU A 102 8.40 -2.73 -6.63
CA LEU A 102 7.83 -3.28 -5.41
C LEU A 102 6.62 -4.14 -5.81
N LYS A 103 6.58 -5.40 -5.38
CA LYS A 103 5.56 -6.38 -5.77
C LYS A 103 4.91 -7.00 -4.53
N TYR A 104 3.61 -7.24 -4.59
CA TYR A 104 2.86 -7.97 -3.56
C TYR A 104 1.69 -8.73 -4.18
N VAL A 105 1.19 -9.73 -3.47
CA VAL A 105 -0.06 -10.43 -3.79
C VAL A 105 -1.19 -9.78 -3.00
N ASP A 106 -2.24 -9.37 -3.70
CA ASP A 106 -3.47 -8.83 -3.17
C ASP A 106 -4.45 -9.98 -2.90
N TYR A 107 -5.04 -10.01 -1.70
CA TYR A 107 -5.99 -11.04 -1.28
C TYR A 107 -7.41 -10.50 -1.17
N ASP A 108 -7.76 -9.48 -1.94
CA ASP A 108 -9.12 -8.95 -2.13
C ASP A 108 -9.76 -8.28 -0.89
N LEU A 109 -9.44 -8.72 0.32
CA LEU A 109 -10.02 -8.23 1.55
C LEU A 109 -9.40 -6.88 1.92
N ASP A 110 -10.24 -5.87 2.12
CA ASP A 110 -9.80 -4.52 2.41
C ASP A 110 -10.45 -3.96 3.68
N VAL A 111 -9.70 -3.13 4.42
CA VAL A 111 -10.27 -2.28 5.46
C VAL A 111 -10.18 -0.82 5.03
N LYS A 112 -11.34 -0.17 4.95
CA LYS A 112 -11.44 1.26 4.73
C LYS A 112 -11.71 2.00 6.03
N VAL A 113 -10.96 3.07 6.26
CA VAL A 113 -11.19 4.00 7.37
C VAL A 113 -11.54 5.37 6.80
N PHE A 114 -12.69 5.91 7.20
CA PHE A 114 -13.17 7.23 6.79
C PHE A 114 -12.59 8.33 7.70
N PRO A 115 -12.62 9.61 7.26
CA PRO A 115 -12.06 10.70 8.05
C PRO A 115 -12.72 10.91 9.43
N ASP A 116 -13.96 10.47 9.59
CA ASP A 116 -14.69 10.47 10.87
C ASP A 116 -14.36 9.27 11.78
N GLY A 117 -13.48 8.37 11.34
CA GLY A 117 -13.09 7.16 12.04
C GLY A 117 -14.00 5.95 11.81
N GLU A 118 -15.06 6.08 10.99
CA GLU A 118 -15.85 4.92 10.58
C GLU A 118 -14.94 3.90 9.88
N LYS A 119 -15.12 2.62 10.22
CA LYS A 119 -14.35 1.49 9.67
C LYS A 119 -15.30 0.58 8.90
N ARG A 120 -14.93 0.19 7.69
CA ARG A 120 -15.65 -0.82 6.90
C ARG A 120 -14.71 -1.88 6.40
N LEU A 121 -15.10 -3.13 6.59
CA LEU A 121 -14.53 -4.27 5.87
C LEU A 121 -15.20 -4.34 4.51
N LEU A 122 -14.41 -4.43 3.44
CA LEU A 122 -14.88 -4.45 2.06
C LEU A 122 -14.49 -5.78 1.40
N ASP A 123 -15.19 -6.10 0.31
CA ASP A 123 -14.81 -7.14 -0.65
C ASP A 123 -14.68 -8.56 -0.05
N THR A 124 -15.43 -8.83 1.02
CA THR A 124 -15.53 -10.16 1.65
C THR A 124 -16.03 -11.24 0.69
N ASP A 125 -16.98 -10.88 -0.19
CA ASP A 125 -17.56 -11.82 -1.15
C ASP A 125 -16.56 -12.16 -2.27
N GLU A 126 -15.78 -11.17 -2.72
CA GLU A 126 -14.70 -11.37 -3.69
C GLU A 126 -13.59 -12.25 -3.10
N TYR A 127 -13.21 -12.00 -1.85
CA TYR A 127 -12.26 -12.85 -1.14
C TYR A 127 -12.72 -14.31 -1.05
N GLU A 128 -13.95 -14.57 -0.63
CA GLU A 128 -14.46 -15.95 -0.52
C GLU A 128 -14.56 -16.64 -1.89
N LEU A 129 -14.95 -15.90 -2.93
CA LEU A 129 -14.98 -16.39 -4.31
C LEU A 129 -13.58 -16.76 -4.81
N HIS A 130 -12.62 -15.84 -4.73
CA HIS A 130 -11.25 -16.03 -5.21
C HIS A 130 -10.50 -17.08 -4.39
N LYS A 131 -10.76 -17.15 -3.07
CA LYS A 131 -10.26 -18.22 -2.21
C LYS A 131 -10.67 -19.60 -2.70
N ALA A 132 -11.95 -19.76 -3.08
CA ALA A 132 -12.46 -21.01 -3.62
C ALA A 132 -11.91 -21.29 -5.02
N GLN A 133 -11.88 -20.27 -5.90
CA GLN A 133 -11.43 -20.39 -7.28
C GLN A 133 -9.95 -20.76 -7.39
N TRP A 134 -9.09 -20.06 -6.64
CA TRP A 134 -7.64 -20.24 -6.68
C TRP A 134 -7.10 -21.13 -5.56
N HIS A 135 -8.00 -21.75 -4.78
CA HIS A 135 -7.68 -22.72 -3.74
C HIS A 135 -6.63 -22.19 -2.76
N TYR A 136 -6.91 -21.04 -2.13
CA TYR A 136 -5.93 -20.47 -1.20
C TYR A 136 -5.54 -21.51 -0.15
N PRO A 137 -4.24 -21.72 0.08
CA PRO A 137 -3.77 -22.59 1.13
C PRO A 137 -4.36 -22.17 2.50
N ALA A 138 -4.65 -23.15 3.35
CA ALA A 138 -5.31 -22.91 4.64
C ALA A 138 -4.48 -22.01 5.58
N ASP A 139 -3.15 -22.07 5.47
CA ASP A 139 -2.23 -21.18 6.17
C ASP A 139 -2.35 -19.73 5.67
N ILE A 140 -2.53 -19.49 4.38
CA ILE A 140 -2.77 -18.15 3.82
C ILE A 140 -4.09 -17.58 4.32
N ASP A 141 -5.19 -18.35 4.25
CA ASP A 141 -6.50 -17.92 4.78
C ASP A 141 -6.41 -17.56 6.27
N PHE A 142 -5.72 -18.40 7.05
CA PHE A 142 -5.47 -18.13 8.46
C PHE A 142 -4.65 -16.85 8.68
N ILE A 143 -3.53 -16.68 7.97
CA ILE A 143 -2.65 -15.52 8.12
C ILE A 143 -3.38 -14.23 7.77
N VAL A 144 -4.11 -14.19 6.65
CA VAL A 144 -4.89 -13.01 6.24
C VAL A 144 -5.87 -12.62 7.35
N LYS A 145 -6.64 -13.58 7.88
CA LYS A 145 -7.61 -13.35 8.97
C LYS A 145 -6.96 -12.88 10.27
N GLU A 146 -5.80 -13.42 10.65
CA GLU A 146 -5.08 -12.94 11.84
C GLU A 146 -4.51 -11.54 11.63
N HIS A 147 -4.02 -11.22 10.44
CA HIS A 147 -3.50 -9.88 10.13
C HIS A 147 -4.59 -8.82 10.02
N VAL A 148 -5.84 -9.18 9.71
CA VAL A 148 -6.99 -8.27 9.88
C VAL A 148 -7.10 -7.81 11.33
N LYS A 149 -6.95 -8.71 12.30
CA LYS A 149 -7.03 -8.34 13.74
C LYS A 149 -5.90 -7.40 14.14
N ILE A 150 -4.69 -7.66 13.67
CA ILE A 150 -3.52 -6.79 13.90
C ILE A 150 -3.75 -5.40 13.28
N LEU A 151 -4.26 -5.35 12.05
CA LEU A 151 -4.57 -4.10 11.36
C LEU A 151 -5.64 -3.30 12.11
N VAL A 152 -6.72 -3.94 12.56
CA VAL A 152 -7.77 -3.29 13.36
C VAL A 152 -7.21 -2.75 14.68
N ASP A 153 -6.30 -3.47 15.33
CA ASP A 153 -5.61 -2.99 16.53
C ASP A 153 -4.76 -1.74 16.23
N TRP A 154 -4.01 -1.73 15.11
CA TRP A 154 -3.26 -0.55 14.66
C TRP A 154 -4.17 0.65 14.42
N ILE A 155 -5.31 0.45 13.76
CA ILE A 155 -6.29 1.51 13.51
C ILE A 155 -6.82 2.06 14.84
N ASN A 156 -7.24 1.19 15.75
CA ASN A 156 -7.82 1.60 17.05
C ASN A 156 -6.81 2.33 17.95
N LYS A 157 -5.53 1.98 17.85
CA LYS A 157 -4.44 2.60 18.63
C LYS A 157 -3.77 3.77 17.90
N HIS A 158 -4.28 4.17 16.73
CA HIS A 158 -3.68 5.20 15.89
C HIS A 158 -2.19 4.94 15.62
N GLN A 159 -1.81 3.68 15.40
CA GLN A 159 -0.41 3.29 15.28
C GLN A 159 0.15 3.59 13.89
N GLY A 160 1.34 4.21 13.85
CA GLY A 160 2.08 4.41 12.61
C GLY A 160 1.27 5.26 11.62
N PRO A 161 0.98 4.76 10.39
CA PRO A 161 0.19 5.50 9.40
C PRO A 161 -1.13 6.09 9.89
N PHE A 162 -1.74 5.53 10.95
CA PHE A 162 -3.01 6.00 11.51
C PHE A 162 -2.90 7.13 12.55
N SER A 163 -1.69 7.64 12.81
CA SER A 163 -1.47 8.84 13.65
C SER A 163 -1.28 10.09 12.80
N ASP A 164 -1.79 11.22 13.28
CA ASP A 164 -1.65 12.52 12.64
C ASP A 164 -0.16 12.92 12.52
N GLU A 165 0.64 12.65 13.55
CA GLU A 165 2.08 12.96 13.55
C GLU A 165 2.83 12.21 12.44
N TYR A 166 2.43 10.96 12.16
CA TYR A 166 3.04 10.19 11.07
C TYR A 166 2.68 10.79 9.71
N ILE A 167 1.40 11.13 9.50
CA ILE A 167 0.95 11.75 8.26
C ILE A 167 1.66 13.08 8.03
N ASP A 168 1.66 13.96 9.03
CA ASP A 168 2.31 15.27 8.97
C ASP A 168 3.80 15.16 8.68
N LEU A 169 4.49 14.23 9.35
CA LEU A 169 5.93 14.02 9.15
C LEU A 169 6.24 13.66 7.71
N TRP A 170 5.57 12.63 7.16
CA TRP A 170 5.90 12.12 5.84
C TRP A 170 5.40 13.02 4.72
N TYR A 171 4.25 13.68 4.91
CA TYR A 171 3.78 14.65 3.93
C TYR A 171 4.68 15.89 3.89
N ARG A 172 5.10 16.42 5.04
CA ARG A 172 6.10 17.50 5.09
C ARG A 172 7.40 17.09 4.41
N ARG A 173 7.87 15.87 4.67
CA ARG A 173 9.09 15.34 4.06
C ARG A 173 8.99 15.27 2.54
N TYR A 174 7.87 14.80 2.03
CA TYR A 174 7.57 14.81 0.60
C TYR A 174 7.66 16.24 0.01
N LEU A 175 7.00 17.22 0.64
CA LEU A 175 7.04 18.62 0.18
C LEU A 175 8.45 19.23 0.22
N GLU A 176 9.31 18.81 1.15
CA GLU A 176 10.72 19.20 1.17
C GLU A 176 11.50 18.64 0.00
N ILE A 177 11.31 17.35 -0.33
CA ILE A 177 12.00 16.68 -1.43
C ILE A 177 11.56 17.30 -2.76
N LYS A 178 10.25 17.42 -2.99
CA LYS A 178 9.68 18.02 -4.21
C LYS A 178 10.24 19.41 -4.48
N ARG A 179 10.25 20.28 -3.46
CA ARG A 179 10.81 21.65 -3.55
C ARG A 179 12.32 21.71 -3.83
N ARG A 180 13.06 20.63 -3.62
CA ARG A 180 14.50 20.54 -3.98
C ARG A 180 14.69 20.05 -5.40
N SER A 181 13.81 19.17 -5.88
CA SER A 181 13.81 18.65 -7.25
C SER A 181 13.34 19.68 -8.28
N ASP A 182 12.49 20.62 -7.88
CA ASP A 182 11.98 21.70 -8.75
C ASP A 182 12.92 22.91 -8.86
N ARG A 183 14.08 22.90 -8.17
CA ARG A 183 15.12 23.94 -8.25
C ARG A 183 16.26 23.48 -9.14
#